data_AF-A0A3P9P706-F1
#
_entry.id   AF-A0A3P9P706-F1
#
_cell.length_a   1.000
_cell.length_b   1.000
_cell.length_c   1.000
_cell.angle_alpha   90.00
_cell.angle_beta   90.00
_cell.angle_gamma   90.00
#
_symmetry.space_group_name_H-M   'P 1'
#
loop_
_entity.id
_entity.type
_entity.pdbx_description
1 polymer ?
#
loop_
_entity_poly.entity_id
_entity_poly.type
_entity_poly.pdbx_seq_one_letter_code
_entity_poly.pdbx_strand_id
1 'polypeptide(L)'
;MDVNGFSDPYVKIYLKPDIQKKSKHKTAVMKRTLNPEFNQEFSYDVSLSELAKKTLEVTVWDHDLGRSNDFIGGVFLSCRSQGDALRHWMDCLKNKGQRVERWHILTNELPQSSSHD
;
A
#
# COMPACT_ATOMS: atom_id res chain seq x y z
N MET A 1 19.53 -1.48 -5.19
CA MET A 1 19.61 -2.82 -5.82
C MET A 1 20.81 -3.53 -5.24
N ASP A 2 20.55 -4.50 -4.37
CA ASP A 2 21.57 -5.19 -3.60
C ASP A 2 22.57 -5.98 -4.46
N VAL A 3 23.81 -6.00 -3.98
CA VAL A 3 25.01 -6.54 -4.65
C VAL A 3 24.92 -8.06 -4.90
N ASN A 4 23.88 -8.72 -4.38
CA ASN A 4 23.68 -10.16 -4.41
C ASN A 4 22.53 -10.61 -5.32
N GLY A 5 21.80 -9.68 -5.95
CA GLY A 5 20.69 -10.00 -6.88
C GLY A 5 19.39 -10.49 -6.20
N PHE A 6 19.29 -10.37 -4.88
CA PHE A 6 18.08 -10.66 -4.10
C PHE A 6 17.65 -9.40 -3.35
N SER A 7 16.35 -9.22 -3.17
CA SER A 7 15.76 -8.16 -2.34
C SER A 7 15.24 -8.74 -1.02
N ASP A 8 15.13 -7.89 -0.01
CA ASP A 8 14.46 -8.09 1.26
C ASP A 8 13.13 -7.30 1.29
N PRO A 9 12.11 -7.67 0.46
CA PRO A 9 10.91 -6.86 0.30
C PRO A 9 10.03 -6.82 1.55
N TYR A 10 9.41 -5.66 1.76
CA TYR A 10 8.34 -5.45 2.73
C TYR A 10 7.32 -4.44 2.22
N VAL A 11 6.09 -4.54 2.72
CA VAL A 11 4.99 -3.65 2.35
C VAL A 11 4.71 -2.67 3.48
N LYS A 12 4.52 -1.40 3.13
CA LYS A 12 3.95 -0.36 3.99
C LYS A 12 2.57 0.02 3.46
N ILE A 13 1.63 0.14 4.38
CA ILE A 13 0.25 0.50 4.08
C ILE A 13 -0.10 1.75 4.88
N TYR A 14 -0.70 2.73 4.22
CA TYR A 14 -1.19 3.97 4.83
C TYR A 14 -2.61 4.25 4.35
N LEU A 15 -3.42 4.83 5.22
CA LEU A 15 -4.76 5.30 4.87
C LEU A 15 -4.81 6.82 5.03
N LYS A 16 -4.64 7.54 3.91
CA LYS A 16 -4.57 9.01 3.88
C LYS A 16 -5.92 9.67 3.58
N PRO A 17 -6.18 10.90 4.05
CA PRO A 17 -5.35 11.69 4.95
C PRO A 17 -5.26 11.05 6.35
N ASP A 18 -4.04 10.93 6.85
CA ASP A 18 -3.75 10.32 8.15
C ASP A 18 -3.67 11.40 9.23
N ILE A 19 -4.83 11.92 9.62
CA ILE A 19 -4.95 13.02 10.59
C ILE A 19 -4.33 12.64 11.94
N GLN A 20 -4.44 11.37 12.33
CA GLN A 20 -3.96 10.88 13.63
C GLN A 20 -2.55 10.29 13.58
N LYS A 21 -1.90 10.23 12.41
CA LYS A 21 -0.59 9.58 12.18
C LYS A 21 -0.52 8.12 12.68
N LYS A 22 -1.67 7.44 12.70
CA LYS A 22 -1.83 6.06 13.21
C LYS A 22 -2.18 5.07 12.11
N SER A 23 -2.27 5.52 10.86
CA SER A 23 -2.66 4.64 9.75
C SER A 23 -1.53 3.76 9.22
N LYS A 24 -0.31 3.90 9.74
CA LYS A 24 0.85 3.17 9.25
C LYS A 24 0.80 1.72 9.70
N HIS A 25 0.67 0.80 8.75
CA HIS A 25 0.97 -0.61 8.93
C HIS A 25 2.21 -1.00 8.10
N LYS A 26 2.93 -2.01 8.58
CA LYS A 26 4.11 -2.57 7.90
C LYS A 26 4.07 -4.08 8.06
N THR A 27 4.37 -4.81 6.99
CA THR A 27 4.54 -6.26 7.04
C THR A 27 5.88 -6.66 7.65
N ALA A 28 6.06 -7.96 7.89
CA ALA A 28 7.39 -8.51 8.08
C ALA A 28 8.25 -8.28 6.82
N VAL A 29 9.56 -8.17 7.04
CA VAL A 29 10.56 -8.14 5.97
C VAL A 29 10.84 -9.58 5.56
N MET A 30 10.59 -9.90 4.29
CA MET A 30 10.87 -11.22 3.75
C MET A 30 12.27 -11.23 3.17
N LYS A 31 13.16 -12.07 3.70
CA LYS A 31 14.57 -12.04 3.30
C LYS A 31 14.83 -12.78 2.00
N ARG A 32 15.66 -12.21 1.14
CA ARG A 32 16.24 -12.82 -0.07
C ARG A 32 15.20 -13.43 -1.01
N THR A 33 14.12 -12.70 -1.33
CA THR A 33 13.07 -13.15 -2.24
C THR A 33 12.60 -12.04 -3.18
N LEU A 34 12.34 -12.40 -4.43
CA LEU A 34 11.68 -11.51 -5.41
C LEU A 34 10.18 -11.74 -5.49
N ASN A 35 9.68 -12.84 -4.91
CA ASN A 35 8.26 -13.21 -4.87
C ASN A 35 7.86 -13.44 -3.40
N PRO A 36 7.74 -12.39 -2.58
CA PRO A 36 7.39 -12.52 -1.17
C PRO A 36 5.91 -12.91 -1.00
N GLU A 37 5.66 -13.91 -0.15
CA GLU A 37 4.32 -14.23 0.34
C GLU A 37 4.16 -13.68 1.76
N PHE A 38 3.45 -12.56 1.91
CA PHE A 38 3.27 -11.93 3.22
C PHE A 38 2.19 -12.60 4.06
N ASN A 39 1.03 -12.91 3.47
CA ASN A 39 -0.14 -13.48 4.15
C ASN A 39 -0.51 -12.74 5.46
N GLN A 40 -0.38 -11.41 5.47
CA GLN A 40 -0.73 -10.56 6.61
C GLN A 40 -1.95 -9.69 6.27
N GLU A 41 -2.88 -9.62 7.22
CA GLU A 41 -4.08 -8.79 7.13
C GLU A 41 -4.00 -7.64 8.14
N PHE A 42 -4.46 -6.46 7.72
CA PHE A 42 -4.49 -5.26 8.54
C PHE A 42 -5.89 -4.65 8.54
N SER A 43 -6.28 -4.05 9.65
CA SER A 43 -7.61 -3.48 9.85
C SER A 43 -7.53 -2.00 10.21
N TYR A 44 -8.36 -1.19 9.54
CA TYR A 44 -8.58 0.20 9.89
C TYR A 44 -9.99 0.39 10.45
N ASP A 45 -10.10 1.03 11.61
CA ASP A 45 -11.39 1.46 12.13
C ASP A 45 -11.77 2.81 11.49
N VAL A 46 -12.68 2.76 10.51
CA VAL A 46 -13.09 3.92 9.73
C VAL A 46 -14.52 3.76 9.24
N SER A 47 -15.33 4.82 9.34
CA SER A 47 -16.68 4.81 8.80
C SER A 47 -16.66 4.80 7.27
N LEU A 48 -17.67 4.23 6.63
CA LEU A 48 -17.74 4.19 5.16
C LEU A 48 -17.77 5.57 4.50
N SER A 49 -18.43 6.52 5.15
CA SER A 49 -18.51 7.92 4.71
C SER A 49 -17.14 8.58 4.69
N GLU A 50 -16.26 8.24 5.65
CA GLU A 50 -14.88 8.68 5.67
C GLU A 50 -14.03 7.87 4.69
N LEU A 51 -14.21 6.55 4.62
CA LEU A 51 -13.46 5.67 3.73
C LEU A 51 -13.57 6.15 2.28
N ALA A 52 -14.75 6.55 1.81
CA ALA A 52 -14.93 7.12 0.47
C ALA A 52 -14.08 8.37 0.18
N LYS A 53 -13.65 9.11 1.21
CA LYS A 53 -12.81 10.31 1.12
C LYS A 53 -11.32 10.00 1.32
N LYS A 54 -10.97 8.77 1.68
CA LYS A 54 -9.59 8.34 1.94
C LYS A 54 -8.97 7.71 0.70
N THR A 55 -7.64 7.60 0.75
CA THR A 55 -6.78 6.95 -0.22
C THR A 55 -5.96 5.91 0.53
N LEU A 56 -6.11 4.65 0.15
CA LEU A 56 -5.25 3.57 0.63
C LEU A 56 -3.99 3.55 -0.22
N GLU A 57 -2.86 3.76 0.42
CA GLU A 57 -1.54 3.68 -0.19
C GLU A 57 -0.90 2.35 0.20
N VAL A 58 -0.54 1.55 -0.79
CA VAL A 58 0.19 0.30 -0.59
C VAL A 58 1.52 0.42 -1.32
N THR A 59 2.62 0.39 -0.59
CA THR A 59 3.96 0.61 -1.15
C THR A 59 4.90 -0.52 -0.76
N VAL A 60 5.67 -1.00 -1.72
CA VAL A 60 6.64 -2.07 -1.58
C VAL A 60 8.03 -1.47 -1.56
N TRP A 61 8.85 -1.92 -0.61
CA TRP A 61 10.17 -1.40 -0.32
C TRP A 61 11.14 -2.56 -0.16
N ASP A 62 12.39 -2.33 -0.54
CA ASP A 62 13.52 -3.21 -0.25
C ASP A 62 14.18 -2.78 1.07
N HIS A 63 14.52 -3.72 1.94
CA HIS A 63 15.16 -3.42 3.22
C HIS A 63 16.66 -3.70 3.20
N ASP A 64 17.44 -2.64 3.03
CA ASP A 64 18.90 -2.74 2.96
C ASP A 64 19.55 -2.51 4.33
N LEU A 65 20.38 -3.45 4.78
CA LEU A 65 21.17 -3.27 6.00
C LEU A 65 22.32 -2.28 5.76
N GLY A 66 22.24 -1.13 6.42
CA GLY A 66 23.30 -0.10 6.37
C GLY A 66 23.13 0.94 5.26
N ARG A 67 22.02 0.92 4.51
CA ARG A 67 21.62 1.95 3.54
C ARG A 67 20.17 2.39 3.74
N SER A 68 19.75 3.42 3.00
CA SER A 68 18.34 3.77 2.89
C SER A 68 17.59 2.67 2.15
N ASN A 69 16.39 2.31 2.64
CA ASN A 69 15.51 1.36 1.97
C ASN A 69 15.14 1.82 0.56
N ASP A 70 15.30 0.95 -0.44
CA ASP A 70 14.93 1.25 -1.82
C ASP A 70 13.41 1.14 -2.02
N PHE A 71 12.82 2.08 -2.75
CA PHE A 71 11.42 1.99 -3.14
C PHE A 71 11.31 1.12 -4.40
N ILE A 72 10.50 0.06 -4.33
CA ILE A 72 10.28 -0.87 -5.45
C ILE A 72 9.11 -0.40 -6.30
N GLY A 73 8.00 -0.01 -5.64
CA GLY A 73 6.80 0.44 -6.33
C GLY A 73 5.59 0.48 -5.41
N GLY A 74 4.45 1.00 -5.88
CA GLY A 74 3.24 1.09 -5.08
C GLY A 74 1.96 1.14 -5.89
N VAL A 75 0.83 1.11 -5.19
CA VAL A 75 -0.50 1.29 -5.76
C VAL A 75 -1.37 2.12 -4.81
N PHE A 76 -2.25 2.92 -5.40
CA PHE A 76 -3.13 3.84 -4.69
C PHE A 76 -4.58 3.52 -5.01
N LEU A 77 -5.35 3.16 -3.98
CA LEU A 77 -6.77 2.87 -4.12
C LEU A 77 -7.58 4.02 -3.52
N SER A 78 -8.35 4.70 -4.36
CA SER A 78 -9.22 5.80 -3.97
C SER A 78 -10.31 6.01 -5.02
N CYS A 79 -11.30 6.84 -4.69
CA CYS A 79 -12.30 7.31 -5.65
C CYS A 79 -11.70 8.16 -6.79
N ARG A 80 -10.44 8.61 -6.67
CA ARG A 80 -9.70 9.37 -7.68
C ARG A 80 -8.76 8.51 -8.51
N SER A 81 -8.63 7.23 -8.18
CA SER A 81 -7.82 6.29 -8.95
C SER A 81 -8.49 5.98 -10.30
N GLN A 82 -7.79 5.28 -11.19
CA GLN A 82 -8.31 4.87 -12.49
C GLN A 82 -8.15 3.35 -12.68
N GLY A 83 -8.83 2.80 -13.69
CA GLY A 83 -8.71 1.38 -14.06
C GLY A 83 -9.04 0.41 -12.92
N ASP A 84 -8.21 -0.62 -12.76
CA ASP A 84 -8.43 -1.68 -11.77
C ASP A 84 -8.35 -1.19 -10.33
N ALA A 85 -7.54 -0.17 -10.05
CA ALA A 85 -7.44 0.45 -8.74
C ALA A 85 -8.77 1.09 -8.30
N LEU A 86 -9.41 1.84 -9.20
CA LEU A 86 -10.74 2.42 -8.94
C LEU A 86 -11.79 1.34 -8.75
N ARG A 87 -11.81 0.34 -9.63
CA ARG A 87 -12.80 -0.73 -9.57
C ARG A 87 -12.66 -1.52 -8.26
N HIS A 88 -11.43 -1.82 -7.81
CA HIS A 88 -11.20 -2.50 -6.54
C HIS A 88 -11.72 -1.63 -5.38
N TRP A 89 -11.38 -0.34 -5.36
CA TRP A 89 -11.87 0.57 -4.33
C TRP A 89 -13.41 0.66 -4.27
N MET A 90 -14.05 0.76 -5.43
CA MET A 90 -15.51 0.80 -5.54
C MET A 90 -16.17 -0.51 -5.09
N ASP A 91 -15.58 -1.65 -5.45
CA ASP A 91 -16.08 -2.97 -5.05
C ASP A 91 -16.02 -3.11 -3.52
N CYS A 92 -14.95 -2.64 -2.87
CA CYS A 92 -14.83 -2.61 -1.41
C CYS A 92 -15.89 -1.71 -0.74
N LEU A 93 -16.20 -0.56 -1.32
CA LEU A 93 -17.19 0.37 -0.77
C LEU A 93 -18.64 -0.13 -0.92
N LYS A 94 -18.94 -0.81 -2.03
CA LYS A 94 -20.28 -1.31 -2.35
C LYS A 94 -20.60 -2.63 -1.65
N ASN A 95 -19.65 -3.56 -1.62
CA ASN A 95 -19.86 -4.92 -1.11
C ASN A 95 -19.44 -5.01 0.36
N LYS A 96 -20.21 -4.37 1.25
CA LYS A 96 -19.94 -4.41 2.70
C LYS A 96 -19.90 -5.86 3.21
N GLY A 97 -18.83 -6.22 3.92
CA GLY A 97 -18.67 -7.55 4.52
C GLY A 97 -18.20 -8.63 3.56
N GLN A 98 -17.97 -8.31 2.28
CA GLN A 98 -17.34 -9.23 1.33
C GLN A 98 -15.87 -8.91 1.16
N ARG A 99 -15.05 -9.96 1.15
CA ARG A 99 -13.62 -9.85 0.83
C ARG A 99 -13.46 -9.63 -0.67
N VAL A 100 -12.81 -8.55 -1.05
CA VAL A 100 -12.42 -8.27 -2.44
C VAL A 100 -10.92 -8.47 -2.56
N GLU A 101 -10.50 -9.27 -3.52
CA GLU A 101 -9.08 -9.53 -3.80
C GLU A 101 -8.79 -9.22 -5.27
N ARG A 102 -7.68 -8.53 -5.54
CA ARG A 102 -7.25 -8.22 -6.90
C ARG A 102 -5.76 -7.94 -6.95
N TRP A 103 -5.12 -8.45 -8.02
CA TRP A 103 -3.75 -8.10 -8.38
C TRP A 103 -3.67 -6.70 -8.99
N HIS A 104 -2.61 -5.97 -8.65
CA HIS A 104 -2.32 -4.65 -9.22
C HIS A 104 -0.88 -4.61 -9.71
N ILE A 105 -0.65 -3.88 -10.79
CA ILE A 105 0.70 -3.55 -11.26
C ILE A 105 1.24 -2.43 -10.38
N LEU A 106 2.45 -2.61 -9.85
CA LEU A 106 3.11 -1.57 -9.06
C LEU A 106 3.60 -0.44 -9.97
N THR A 107 3.36 0.80 -9.56
CA THR A 107 3.89 1.98 -10.22
C THR A 107 5.14 2.49 -9.48
N ASN A 108 6.06 3.09 -10.22
CA ASN A 108 7.27 3.67 -9.64
C ASN A 108 7.05 5.10 -9.10
N GLU A 109 5.80 5.55 -9.07
CA GLU A 109 5.44 6.89 -8.64
C GLU A 109 4.87 6.85 -7.22
N LEU A 110 5.54 7.54 -6.29
CA LEU A 110 4.89 7.91 -5.05
C LEU A 110 3.89 9.04 -5.37
N PRO A 111 2.67 9.03 -4.83
CA PRO A 111 1.77 10.15 -5.00
C PRO A 111 2.45 11.31 -4.31
N GLN A 112 2.57 12.44 -5.00
CA GLN A 112 2.98 13.66 -4.34
C GLN A 112 2.06 13.82 -3.13
N SER A 113 2.63 13.76 -1.92
CA SER A 113 1.94 14.22 -0.74
C SER A 113 1.61 15.66 -1.06
N SER A 114 0.34 15.93 -1.36
CA SER A 114 -0.15 17.29 -1.46
C SER A 114 -0.06 17.89 -0.06
N SER A 115 1.14 18.34 0.29
CA SER A 115 1.39 19.31 1.34
C SER A 115 0.52 20.51 0.96
N HIS A 116 -0.67 20.58 1.55
CA HIS A 116 -1.35 21.86 1.62
C HIS A 116 -0.66 22.57 2.79
N ASP A 117 0.26 23.47 2.44
CA ASP A 117 0.55 24.66 3.25
C ASP A 117 -0.77 25.42 3.53
#